data_AF-A0A7W4GXM3-F1
#
_entry.id   AF-A0A7W4GXM3-F1
#
_cell.length_a   1.000
_cell.length_b   1.000
_cell.length_c   1.000
_cell.angle_alpha   90.00
_cell.angle_beta   90.00
_cell.angle_gamma   90.00
#
_symmetry.space_group_name_H-M   'P 1'
#
loop_
_entity.id
_entity.type
_entity.pdbx_description
1 polymer ?
#
loop_
_entity_poly.entity_id
_entity_poly.type
_entity_poly.pdbx_seq_one_letter_code
_entity_poly.pdbx_strand_id
1 'polypeptide(L)'
;MSAPSSAAVGSGVDADDLAVTLRVLRTIHELDEAHPDFVAVRQATGRMFKAVKHHRRGVKRAAIQDNDKAIVAGTATGAPDRIDDETRGLALTSGVEAPTAGTLMKARPCYICKQRYTLVDAFYHQLCPACAAMSHAKRGARTDLTGKRALLTGGRAKIGMHIALRLLRDGAHTTITTRFPRDAVRRFAAMPDAADWLHRLHVVGIDLRDPSQVIALADAV
;
A
#
# COMPACT_ATOMS: atom_id res chain seq x y z
N MET A 1 -49.04 2.47 -22.66
CA MET A 1 -48.55 2.36 -21.26
C MET A 1 -48.10 0.92 -21.07
N SER A 2 -46.81 0.66 -21.27
CA SER A 2 -46.24 -0.69 -21.19
C SER A 2 -46.00 -1.06 -19.72
N ALA A 3 -46.58 -2.18 -19.29
CA ALA A 3 -46.35 -2.76 -17.97
C ALA A 3 -44.88 -3.21 -17.85
N PRO A 4 -44.25 -3.11 -16.66
CA PRO A 4 -42.88 -3.55 -16.49
C PRO A 4 -42.83 -5.08 -16.48
N SER A 5 -41.98 -5.61 -17.35
CA SER A 5 -41.59 -7.02 -17.41
C SER A 5 -40.96 -7.43 -16.07
N SER A 6 -41.58 -8.37 -15.35
CA SER A 6 -40.98 -9.01 -14.19
C SER A 6 -39.79 -9.86 -14.64
N ALA A 7 -38.59 -9.42 -14.28
CA ALA A 7 -37.38 -10.22 -14.45
C ALA A 7 -37.55 -11.56 -13.71
N ALA A 8 -37.34 -12.66 -14.42
CA ALA A 8 -37.48 -14.02 -13.91
C ALA A 8 -36.56 -14.26 -12.71
N VAL A 9 -37.15 -14.29 -11.52
CA VAL A 9 -36.53 -14.82 -10.32
C VAL A 9 -36.42 -16.34 -10.55
N GLY A 10 -35.23 -16.94 -10.35
CA GLY A 10 -34.99 -18.37 -10.60
C GLY A 10 -35.95 -19.30 -9.84
N SER A 11 -35.88 -20.62 -10.11
CA SER A 11 -36.81 -21.60 -9.53
C SER A 11 -36.87 -21.48 -8.01
N GLY A 12 -37.98 -20.94 -7.51
CA GLY A 12 -38.24 -20.77 -6.08
C GLY A 12 -38.45 -22.10 -5.38
N VAL A 13 -38.73 -22.03 -4.08
CA VAL A 13 -39.22 -23.19 -3.31
C VAL A 13 -40.54 -23.65 -3.93
N ASP A 14 -40.76 -24.97 -3.98
CA ASP A 14 -42.04 -25.55 -4.41
C ASP A 14 -43.22 -24.91 -3.64
N ALA A 15 -44.34 -24.69 -4.32
CA ALA A 15 -45.46 -23.93 -3.77
C ALA A 15 -46.12 -24.67 -2.59
N ASP A 16 -46.21 -26.00 -2.65
CA ASP A 16 -46.81 -26.82 -1.60
C ASP A 16 -45.88 -26.86 -0.38
N ASP A 17 -44.58 -27.03 -0.60
CA ASP A 17 -43.57 -26.99 0.46
C ASP A 17 -43.53 -25.63 1.17
N LEU A 18 -43.65 -24.52 0.42
CA LEU A 18 -43.73 -23.18 0.98
C LEU A 18 -44.99 -22.99 1.82
N ALA A 19 -46.15 -23.43 1.32
CA ALA A 19 -47.42 -23.36 2.04
C ALA A 19 -47.38 -24.15 3.35
N VAL A 20 -46.82 -25.37 3.32
CA VAL A 20 -46.61 -26.20 4.51
C VAL A 20 -45.68 -25.50 5.50
N THR A 21 -44.56 -24.97 5.04
CA THR A 21 -43.57 -24.27 5.89
C THR A 21 -44.18 -23.06 6.59
N LEU A 22 -44.91 -22.21 5.86
CA LEU A 22 -45.57 -21.01 6.42
C LEU A 22 -46.70 -21.38 7.39
N ARG A 23 -47.41 -22.49 7.14
CA ARG A 23 -48.39 -23.02 8.09
C ARG A 23 -47.72 -23.42 9.41
N VAL A 24 -46.65 -24.20 9.36
CA VAL A 24 -45.90 -24.65 10.55
C VAL A 24 -45.32 -23.45 11.33
N LEU A 25 -44.71 -22.48 10.64
CA LEU A 25 -44.14 -21.29 11.29
C LEU A 25 -45.19 -20.42 12.00
N ARG A 26 -46.45 -20.45 11.55
CA ARG A 26 -47.55 -19.72 12.23
C ARG A 26 -47.99 -20.39 13.52
N THR A 27 -47.92 -21.70 13.64
CA THR A 27 -48.46 -22.42 14.82
C THR A 27 -47.38 -22.87 15.80
N ILE A 28 -46.12 -23.00 15.37
CA ILE A 28 -45.04 -23.57 16.20
C ILE A 28 -44.83 -22.83 17.54
N HIS A 29 -45.16 -21.54 17.61
CA HIS A 29 -45.02 -20.72 18.81
C HIS A 29 -46.02 -21.08 19.94
N GLU A 30 -47.01 -21.92 19.65
CA GLU A 30 -47.98 -22.44 20.64
C GLU A 30 -47.43 -23.66 21.41
N LEU A 31 -46.35 -24.29 20.91
CA LEU A 31 -45.68 -25.39 21.61
C LEU A 31 -44.82 -24.87 22.77
N ASP A 32 -44.64 -25.72 23.78
CA ASP A 32 -43.69 -25.47 24.87
C ASP A 32 -42.26 -25.26 24.34
N GLU A 33 -41.50 -24.33 24.93
CA GLU A 33 -40.16 -23.97 24.46
C GLU A 33 -39.13 -25.12 24.55
N ALA A 34 -39.38 -26.11 25.42
CA ALA A 34 -38.56 -27.31 25.55
C ALA A 34 -38.97 -28.42 24.57
N HIS A 35 -40.07 -28.27 23.83
CA HIS A 35 -40.52 -29.27 22.87
C HIS A 35 -39.48 -29.47 21.75
N PRO A 36 -39.13 -30.72 21.37
CA PRO A 36 -38.12 -30.99 20.34
C PRO A 36 -38.36 -30.26 19.01
N ASP A 37 -39.62 -30.21 18.54
CA ASP A 37 -39.98 -29.54 17.29
C ASP A 37 -39.83 -28.01 17.36
N PHE A 38 -40.18 -27.40 18.50
CA PHE A 38 -39.97 -25.96 18.73
C PHE A 38 -38.47 -25.63 18.66
N VAL A 39 -37.64 -26.45 19.33
CA VAL A 39 -36.18 -26.29 19.31
C VAL A 39 -35.62 -26.47 17.90
N ALA A 40 -36.08 -27.47 17.14
CA ALA A 40 -35.63 -27.72 15.77
C ALA A 40 -35.93 -26.54 14.84
N VAL A 41 -37.17 -26.04 14.84
CA VAL A 41 -37.58 -24.90 14.02
C VAL A 41 -36.88 -23.61 14.45
N ARG A 42 -36.73 -23.37 15.76
CA ARG A 42 -35.99 -22.21 16.30
C ARG A 42 -34.52 -22.22 15.87
N GLN A 43 -33.86 -23.38 15.90
CA GLN A 43 -32.49 -23.50 15.44
C GLN A 43 -32.37 -23.27 13.92
N ALA A 44 -33.29 -23.83 13.13
CA ALA A 44 -33.30 -23.68 11.67
C ALA A 44 -33.53 -22.21 11.25
N THR A 45 -34.53 -21.54 11.82
CA THR A 45 -34.77 -20.11 11.59
C THR A 45 -33.58 -19.26 12.05
N GLY A 46 -32.98 -19.57 13.21
CA GLY A 46 -31.76 -18.94 13.70
C GLY A 46 -30.57 -19.07 12.74
N ARG A 47 -30.39 -20.24 12.11
CA ARG A 47 -29.36 -20.45 11.07
C ARG A 47 -29.63 -19.58 9.84
N MET A 48 -30.87 -19.51 9.37
CA MET A 48 -31.26 -18.67 8.24
C MET A 48 -30.97 -17.18 8.51
N PHE A 49 -31.39 -16.64 9.65
CA PHE A 49 -31.11 -15.25 10.02
C PHE A 49 -29.61 -14.97 10.13
N LYS A 50 -28.84 -15.89 10.72
CA LYS A 50 -27.38 -15.79 10.78
C LYS A 50 -26.77 -15.80 9.38
N ALA A 51 -27.19 -16.70 8.49
CA ALA A 51 -26.69 -16.78 7.11
C ALA A 51 -26.91 -15.47 6.35
N VAL A 52 -28.12 -14.90 6.40
CA VAL A 52 -28.43 -13.59 5.78
C VAL A 52 -27.58 -12.48 6.38
N LYS A 53 -27.41 -12.45 7.70
CA LYS A 53 -26.57 -11.46 8.39
C LYS A 53 -25.09 -11.59 7.98
N HIS A 54 -24.58 -12.81 7.88
CA HIS A 54 -23.22 -13.08 7.42
C HIS A 54 -23.01 -12.66 5.97
N HIS A 55 -23.95 -13.00 5.08
CA HIS A 55 -23.91 -12.61 3.68
C HIS A 55 -23.91 -11.08 3.52
N ARG A 56 -24.84 -10.37 4.17
CA ARG A 56 -24.90 -8.90 4.14
C ARG A 56 -23.61 -8.24 4.67
N ARG A 57 -23.03 -8.80 5.74
CA ARG A 57 -21.73 -8.35 6.27
C ARG A 57 -20.58 -8.60 5.28
N GLY A 58 -20.61 -9.75 4.59
CA GLY A 58 -19.65 -10.10 3.55
C GLY A 58 -19.68 -9.12 2.39
N VAL A 59 -20.87 -8.86 1.83
CA VAL A 59 -21.07 -7.89 0.74
C VAL A 59 -20.58 -6.50 1.13
N LYS A 60 -20.97 -6.02 2.33
CA LYS A 60 -20.51 -4.71 2.83
C LYS A 60 -18.97 -4.67 2.99
N ARG A 61 -18.36 -5.75 3.49
CA ARG A 61 -16.91 -5.82 3.67
C ARG A 61 -16.17 -5.85 2.34
N ALA A 62 -16.68 -6.59 1.35
CA ALA A 62 -16.13 -6.64 0.01
C ALA A 62 -16.14 -5.24 -0.62
N ALA A 63 -17.29 -4.54 -0.59
CA ALA A 63 -17.39 -3.18 -1.13
C ALA A 63 -16.37 -2.20 -0.50
N ILE A 64 -16.16 -2.28 0.82
CA ILE A 64 -15.14 -1.48 1.53
C ILE A 64 -13.73 -1.85 1.06
N GLN A 65 -13.43 -3.15 0.95
CA GLN A 65 -12.11 -3.64 0.54
C GLN A 65 -11.80 -3.26 -0.91
N ASP A 66 -12.77 -3.39 -1.82
CA ASP A 66 -12.62 -3.10 -3.23
C ASP A 66 -12.40 -1.60 -3.47
N ASN A 67 -13.21 -0.75 -2.82
CA ASN A 67 -12.99 0.71 -2.84
C ASN A 67 -11.60 1.06 -2.35
N ASP A 68 -11.26 0.65 -1.13
CA ASP A 68 -9.99 1.02 -0.52
C ASP A 68 -8.78 0.48 -1.32
N LYS A 69 -8.90 -0.71 -1.92
CA LYS A 69 -7.85 -1.28 -2.77
C LYS A 69 -7.69 -0.47 -4.05
N ALA A 70 -8.78 -0.04 -4.69
CA ALA A 70 -8.73 0.82 -5.85
C ALA A 70 -8.06 2.17 -5.55
N ILE A 71 -8.40 2.79 -4.41
CA ILE A 71 -7.76 4.04 -3.97
C ILE A 71 -6.25 3.85 -3.76
N VAL A 72 -5.83 2.79 -3.06
CA VAL A 72 -4.40 2.55 -2.81
C VAL A 72 -3.64 2.28 -4.11
N ALA A 73 -4.22 1.49 -5.02
CA ALA A 73 -3.62 1.16 -6.31
C ALA A 73 -3.42 2.38 -7.20
N GLY A 74 -4.22 3.45 -7.04
CA GLY A 74 -4.03 4.71 -7.76
C GLY A 74 -2.87 5.57 -7.24
N THR A 75 -2.32 5.28 -6.06
CA THR A 75 -1.24 6.10 -5.48
C THR A 75 0.15 5.68 -5.95
N ALA A 76 1.10 6.62 -6.06
CA ALA A 76 2.48 6.33 -6.48
C ALA A 76 3.17 5.25 -5.61
N THR A 77 2.93 5.28 -4.30
CA THR A 77 3.58 4.35 -3.36
C THR A 77 2.81 3.05 -3.16
N GLY A 78 1.54 2.99 -3.56
CA GLY A 78 0.67 1.83 -3.41
C GLY A 78 0.29 1.16 -4.74
N ALA A 79 0.82 1.67 -5.85
CA ALA A 79 0.56 1.16 -7.18
C ALA A 79 1.06 -0.29 -7.33
N PRO A 80 0.29 -1.17 -7.98
CA PRO A 80 0.63 -2.59 -8.12
C PRO A 80 1.85 -2.84 -9.01
N ASP A 81 2.18 -1.88 -9.88
CA ASP A 81 3.35 -1.87 -10.75
C ASP A 81 4.59 -1.25 -10.08
N ARG A 82 4.49 -0.84 -8.81
CA ARG A 82 5.64 -0.36 -8.04
C ARG A 82 6.67 -1.48 -7.89
N ILE A 83 7.82 -1.30 -8.54
CA ILE A 83 8.97 -2.19 -8.40
C ILE A 83 9.81 -1.70 -7.20
N ASP A 84 9.79 -2.45 -6.10
CA ASP A 84 10.56 -2.12 -4.89
C ASP A 84 12.08 -2.25 -5.06
N ASP A 85 12.53 -2.97 -6.08
CA ASP A 85 13.93 -3.06 -6.50
C ASP A 85 14.23 -2.12 -7.67
N GLU A 86 13.81 -0.86 -7.53
CA GLU A 86 14.23 0.20 -8.43
C GLU A 86 15.75 0.38 -8.28
N THR A 87 16.46 0.14 -9.39
CA THR A 87 17.92 0.30 -9.44
C THR A 87 18.37 1.24 -10.57
N ARG A 88 17.42 1.84 -11.30
CA ARG A 88 17.67 2.76 -12.41
C ARG A 88 17.59 4.23 -11.97
N GLY A 89 17.35 4.52 -10.70
CA GLY A 89 17.22 5.88 -10.16
C GLY A 89 15.95 6.62 -10.58
N LEU A 90 14.96 5.91 -11.13
CA LEU A 90 13.70 6.51 -11.61
C LEU A 90 12.84 7.00 -10.45
N ALA A 91 12.16 8.13 -10.67
CA ALA A 91 11.22 8.67 -9.71
C ALA A 91 9.91 7.87 -9.71
N LEU A 92 9.31 7.70 -8.53
CA LEU A 92 7.95 7.18 -8.41
C LEU A 92 6.96 8.23 -8.93
N THR A 93 6.00 7.79 -9.73
CA THR A 93 4.93 8.64 -10.29
C THR A 93 3.56 8.13 -9.82
N SER A 94 2.63 9.04 -9.56
CA SER A 94 1.23 8.67 -9.29
C SER A 94 0.52 8.35 -10.60
N GLY A 95 -0.43 7.41 -10.58
CA GLY A 95 -1.34 7.16 -11.70
C GLY A 95 -2.51 8.15 -11.78
N VAL A 96 -2.52 9.14 -10.89
CA VAL A 96 -3.58 10.15 -10.75
C VAL A 96 -2.94 11.53 -10.85
N GLU A 97 -3.54 12.41 -11.66
CA GLU A 97 -3.10 13.82 -11.84
C GLU A 97 -3.57 14.74 -10.70
N ALA A 98 -4.65 14.37 -10.03
CA ALA A 98 -5.17 15.08 -8.86
C ALA A 98 -4.22 14.94 -7.65
N PRO A 99 -4.24 15.89 -6.68
CA PRO A 99 -3.42 15.82 -5.47
C PRO A 99 -3.83 14.68 -4.52
N THR A 100 -5.03 14.12 -4.69
CA THR A 100 -5.56 13.03 -3.88
C THR A 100 -5.98 11.87 -4.75
N ALA A 101 -5.76 10.64 -4.27
CA ALA A 101 -6.24 9.42 -4.95
C ALA A 101 -7.70 9.10 -4.63
N GLY A 102 -8.25 9.69 -3.55
CA GLY A 102 -9.66 9.62 -3.17
C GLY A 102 -9.86 9.33 -1.67
N THR A 103 -11.02 8.79 -1.31
CA THR A 103 -11.44 8.63 0.09
C THR A 103 -11.69 7.17 0.46
N LEU A 104 -11.02 6.70 1.51
CA LEU A 104 -11.23 5.37 2.09
C LEU A 104 -12.59 5.29 2.79
N MET A 105 -13.27 4.15 2.66
CA MET A 105 -14.50 3.88 3.41
C MET A 105 -14.22 3.57 4.88
N LYS A 106 -13.00 3.10 5.19
CA LYS A 106 -12.56 2.86 6.57
C LYS A 106 -11.29 3.64 6.85
N ALA A 107 -11.35 4.51 7.88
CA ALA A 107 -10.20 5.28 8.30
C ALA A 107 -9.02 4.38 8.72
N ARG A 108 -7.80 4.78 8.35
CA ARG A 108 -6.54 4.06 8.68
C ARG A 108 -5.60 4.97 9.49
N PRO A 109 -4.73 4.41 10.34
CA PRO A 109 -3.75 5.22 11.07
C PRO A 109 -2.63 5.70 10.13
N CYS A 110 -2.28 6.99 10.21
CA CYS A 110 -1.11 7.55 9.53
C CYS A 110 0.16 6.84 9.99
N TYR A 111 1.08 6.52 9.07
CA TYR A 111 2.35 5.88 9.40
C TYR A 111 3.22 6.72 10.34
N ILE A 112 3.17 8.06 10.22
CA ILE A 112 3.97 9.00 11.03
C ILE A 112 3.26 9.33 12.34
N CYS A 113 2.17 10.12 12.29
CA CYS A 113 1.54 10.67 13.49
C CYS A 113 0.48 9.76 14.13
N LYS A 114 0.16 8.61 13.51
CA LYS A 114 -0.86 7.64 13.95
C LYS A 114 -2.31 8.14 13.95
N GLN A 115 -2.59 9.41 13.65
CA GLN A 115 -3.94 9.94 13.49
C GLN A 115 -4.69 9.19 12.39
N ARG A 116 -5.98 8.92 12.62
CA ARG A 116 -6.84 8.26 11.64
C ARG A 116 -7.22 9.23 10.52
N TYR A 117 -7.17 8.78 9.28
CA TYR A 117 -7.53 9.55 8.09
C TYR A 117 -8.26 8.67 7.07
N THR A 118 -9.03 9.31 6.19
CA THR A 118 -9.73 8.67 5.06
C THR A 118 -9.32 9.27 3.72
N LEU A 119 -8.99 10.56 3.66
CA LEU A 119 -8.52 11.23 2.45
C LEU A 119 -7.08 10.84 2.13
N VAL A 120 -6.86 10.27 0.96
CA VAL A 120 -5.57 9.69 0.54
C VAL A 120 -4.85 10.62 -0.44
N ASP A 121 -3.60 10.95 -0.13
CA ASP A 121 -2.68 11.67 -1.02
C ASP A 121 -2.34 10.84 -2.27
N ALA A 122 -2.23 11.48 -3.43
CA ALA A 122 -1.96 10.78 -4.69
C ALA A 122 -0.59 10.09 -4.74
N PHE A 123 0.38 10.53 -3.92
CA PHE A 123 1.68 9.87 -3.81
C PHE A 123 1.71 8.89 -2.64
N TYR A 124 1.27 9.31 -1.45
CA TYR A 124 1.44 8.59 -0.18
C TYR A 124 0.16 7.94 0.35
N HIS A 125 -0.03 6.64 0.08
CA HIS A 125 -1.21 5.92 0.60
C HIS A 125 -1.24 5.70 2.12
N GLN A 126 -0.09 5.81 2.81
CA GLN A 126 0.05 5.52 4.25
C GLN A 126 0.13 6.77 5.13
N LEU A 127 -0.02 7.97 4.57
CA LEU A 127 0.11 9.24 5.30
C LEU A 127 -1.22 10.00 5.30
N CYS A 128 -1.52 10.65 6.42
CA CYS A 128 -2.59 11.65 6.44
C CYS A 128 -2.18 12.89 5.62
N PRO A 129 -3.14 13.74 5.18
CA PRO A 129 -2.85 14.89 4.32
C PRO A 129 -1.75 15.82 4.85
N ALA A 130 -1.74 16.13 6.16
CA ALA A 130 -0.72 16.98 6.76
C ALA A 130 0.69 16.36 6.70
N CYS A 131 0.81 15.06 7.01
CA CYS A 131 2.08 14.33 6.94
C CYS A 131 2.57 14.14 5.49
N ALA A 132 1.65 13.94 4.54
CA ALA A 132 1.95 13.86 3.12
C ALA A 132 2.50 15.20 2.61
N ALA A 133 1.81 16.31 2.89
CA ALA A 133 2.27 17.65 2.52
C ALA A 133 3.67 17.96 3.07
N MET A 134 3.92 17.67 4.36
CA MET A 134 5.25 17.81 4.96
C MET A 134 6.30 16.94 4.23
N SER A 135 5.95 15.70 3.88
CA SER A 135 6.87 14.77 3.22
C SER A 135 7.20 15.19 1.78
N HIS A 136 6.21 15.69 1.04
CA HIS A 136 6.40 16.31 -0.28
C HIS A 136 7.39 17.48 -0.21
N ALA A 137 7.20 18.41 0.72
CA ALA A 137 8.12 19.53 0.92
C ALA A 137 9.56 19.05 1.22
N LYS A 138 9.70 18.00 2.05
CA LYS A 138 11.01 17.43 2.38
C LYS A 138 11.67 16.71 1.19
N ARG A 139 10.92 16.11 0.26
CA ARG A 139 11.49 15.45 -0.92
C ARG A 139 12.27 16.44 -1.79
N GLY A 140 11.66 17.60 -2.07
CA GLY A 140 12.25 18.65 -2.91
C GLY A 140 13.31 19.50 -2.21
N ALA A 141 13.45 19.41 -0.88
CA ALA A 141 14.42 20.20 -0.14
C ALA A 141 15.86 19.97 -0.62
N ARG A 142 16.63 21.04 -0.77
CA ARG A 142 18.05 21.00 -1.16
C ARG A 142 18.88 21.72 -0.11
N THR A 143 20.17 21.46 -0.08
CA THR A 143 21.12 22.17 0.79
C THR A 143 22.46 22.28 0.07
N ASP A 144 23.22 23.35 0.32
CA ASP A 144 24.56 23.47 -0.26
C ASP A 144 25.56 22.69 0.59
N LEU A 145 26.14 21.65 -0.02
CA LEU A 145 27.16 20.78 0.56
C LEU A 145 28.51 20.98 -0.13
N THR A 146 28.71 22.08 -0.85
CA THR A 146 30.00 22.40 -1.48
C THR A 146 31.13 22.41 -0.43
N GLY A 147 32.23 21.75 -0.77
CA GLY A 147 33.38 21.58 0.13
C GLY A 147 33.18 20.55 1.25
N LYS A 148 32.03 19.86 1.30
CA LYS A 148 31.80 18.75 2.24
C LYS A 148 32.19 17.41 1.60
N ARG A 149 32.60 16.48 2.47
CA ARG A 149 32.88 15.08 2.12
C ARG A 149 31.87 14.18 2.84
N ALA A 150 31.30 13.21 2.15
CA ALA A 150 30.32 12.28 2.69
C ALA A 150 30.73 10.84 2.40
N LEU A 151 30.75 9.99 3.43
CA LEU A 151 30.85 8.55 3.30
C LEU A 151 29.44 7.95 3.39
N LEU A 152 29.04 7.18 2.39
CA LEU A 152 27.77 6.47 2.36
C LEU A 152 27.97 4.97 2.20
N THR A 153 27.60 4.21 3.23
CA THR A 153 27.63 2.76 3.15
C THR A 153 26.42 2.24 2.36
N GLY A 154 26.65 1.40 1.36
CA GLY A 154 25.58 0.83 0.54
C GLY A 154 24.93 1.80 -0.46
N GLY A 155 25.71 2.63 -1.16
CA GLY A 155 25.19 3.65 -2.09
C GLY A 155 24.78 3.17 -3.49
N ARG A 156 24.92 1.87 -3.82
CA ARG A 156 24.74 1.37 -5.19
C ARG A 156 23.29 1.41 -5.70
N ALA A 157 22.31 1.14 -4.84
CA ALA A 157 20.94 0.85 -5.26
C ALA A 157 19.91 1.29 -4.20
N LYS A 158 18.63 1.27 -4.56
CA LYS A 158 17.51 1.61 -3.68
C LYS A 158 17.73 2.97 -2.99
N ILE A 159 17.37 3.07 -1.72
CA ILE A 159 17.50 4.30 -0.92
C ILE A 159 18.95 4.84 -0.89
N GLY A 160 19.96 3.96 -0.89
CA GLY A 160 21.36 4.38 -0.89
C GLY A 160 21.73 5.15 -2.16
N MET A 161 21.24 4.72 -3.33
CA MET A 161 21.47 5.44 -4.58
C MET A 161 20.81 6.83 -4.56
N HIS A 162 19.57 6.93 -4.09
CA HIS A 162 18.89 8.23 -4.00
C HIS A 162 19.55 9.18 -3.00
N ILE A 163 20.08 8.67 -1.87
CA ILE A 163 20.88 9.48 -0.93
C ILE A 163 22.16 9.97 -1.60
N ALA A 164 22.91 9.08 -2.27
CA ALA A 164 24.12 9.45 -3.00
C ALA A 164 23.85 10.54 -4.05
N LEU A 165 22.82 10.35 -4.89
CA LEU A 165 22.41 11.34 -5.90
C LEU A 165 22.07 12.68 -5.25
N ARG A 166 21.40 12.69 -4.11
CA ARG A 166 21.10 13.93 -3.39
C ARG A 166 22.38 14.63 -2.93
N LEU A 167 23.28 13.92 -2.25
CA LEU A 167 24.56 14.46 -1.76
C LEU A 167 25.40 15.04 -2.92
N LEU A 168 25.49 14.31 -4.03
CA LEU A 168 26.23 14.70 -5.23
C LEU A 168 25.63 15.94 -5.90
N ARG A 169 24.31 15.97 -6.07
CA ARG A 169 23.59 17.12 -6.65
C ARG A 169 23.62 18.34 -5.73
N ASP A 170 23.76 18.14 -4.43
CA ASP A 170 23.91 19.19 -3.42
C ASP A 170 25.35 19.70 -3.28
N GLY A 171 26.34 19.12 -3.97
CA GLY A 171 27.70 19.67 -4.02
C GLY A 171 28.77 18.84 -3.30
N ALA A 172 28.39 17.79 -2.57
CA ALA A 172 29.33 17.02 -1.76
C ALA A 172 30.25 16.12 -2.61
N HIS A 173 31.51 15.99 -2.17
CA HIS A 173 32.35 14.85 -2.55
C HIS A 173 31.85 13.61 -1.83
N THR A 174 31.36 12.63 -2.59
CA THR A 174 30.65 11.49 -2.02
C THR A 174 31.40 10.21 -2.31
N THR A 175 31.83 9.53 -1.26
CA THR A 175 32.36 8.16 -1.33
C THR A 175 31.23 7.20 -1.01
N ILE A 176 30.89 6.31 -1.93
CA ILE A 176 29.94 5.23 -1.69
C ILE A 176 30.64 3.90 -1.57
N THR A 177 30.09 3.02 -0.74
CA THR A 177 30.58 1.63 -0.63
C THR A 177 29.61 0.63 -1.24
N THR A 178 30.15 -0.43 -1.83
CA THR A 178 29.36 -1.57 -2.33
C THR A 178 30.22 -2.81 -2.57
N ARG A 179 29.62 -4.00 -2.52
CA ARG A 179 30.26 -5.24 -3.02
C ARG A 179 30.31 -5.34 -4.54
N PHE A 180 29.66 -4.41 -5.27
CA PHE A 180 29.54 -4.46 -6.73
C PHE A 180 29.94 -3.11 -7.37
N PRO A 181 31.21 -2.71 -7.28
CA PRO A 181 31.66 -1.37 -7.67
C PRO A 181 31.47 -1.08 -9.17
N ARG A 182 31.73 -2.06 -10.05
CA ARG A 182 31.51 -1.91 -11.50
C ARG A 182 30.04 -1.61 -11.86
N ASP A 183 29.11 -2.28 -11.16
CA ASP A 183 27.68 -2.04 -11.34
C ASP A 183 27.28 -0.65 -10.86
N ALA A 184 27.82 -0.20 -9.71
CA ALA A 184 27.57 1.15 -9.22
C ALA A 184 28.05 2.21 -10.24
N VAL A 185 29.31 2.12 -10.69
CA VAL A 185 29.87 3.07 -11.67
C VAL A 185 29.00 3.13 -12.93
N ARG A 186 28.61 1.98 -13.48
CA ARG A 186 27.71 1.92 -14.66
C ARG A 186 26.39 2.65 -14.42
N ARG A 187 25.76 2.48 -13.25
CA ARG A 187 24.47 3.12 -12.91
C ARG A 187 24.60 4.63 -12.76
N PHE A 188 25.58 5.09 -12.00
CA PHE A 188 25.80 6.52 -11.78
C PHE A 188 26.20 7.23 -13.08
N ALA A 189 27.06 6.61 -13.91
CA ALA A 189 27.44 7.17 -15.20
C ALA A 189 26.29 7.22 -16.22
N ALA A 190 25.27 6.37 -16.08
CA ALA A 190 24.10 6.36 -16.95
C ALA A 190 23.03 7.41 -16.55
N MET A 191 23.24 8.17 -15.48
CA MET A 191 22.32 9.25 -15.10
C MET A 191 22.40 10.40 -16.11
N PRO A 192 21.26 10.98 -16.54
CA PRO A 192 21.26 12.06 -17.52
C PRO A 192 22.10 13.28 -17.11
N ASP A 193 22.16 13.55 -15.81
CA ASP A 193 22.89 14.66 -15.19
C ASP A 193 24.27 14.27 -14.64
N ALA A 194 24.80 13.08 -14.99
CA ALA A 194 26.05 12.58 -14.43
C ALA A 194 27.23 13.53 -14.65
N ALA A 195 27.31 14.18 -15.82
CA ALA A 195 28.43 15.07 -16.16
C ALA A 195 28.64 16.19 -15.12
N ASP A 196 27.58 16.62 -14.43
CA ASP A 196 27.61 17.73 -13.47
C ASP A 196 28.28 17.37 -12.14
N TRP A 197 28.31 16.09 -11.76
CA TRP A 197 28.76 15.67 -10.42
C TRP A 197 29.58 14.38 -10.38
N LEU A 198 29.70 13.64 -11.48
CA LEU A 198 30.38 12.33 -11.50
C LEU A 198 31.85 12.43 -11.06
N HIS A 199 32.50 13.57 -11.36
CA HIS A 199 33.86 13.88 -10.91
C HIS A 199 34.01 13.97 -9.37
N ARG A 200 32.90 14.09 -8.63
CA ARG A 200 32.87 14.10 -7.16
C ARG A 200 32.49 12.75 -6.53
N LEU A 201 32.16 11.74 -7.34
CA LEU A 201 31.79 10.41 -6.88
C LEU A 201 33.03 9.51 -6.79
N HIS A 202 33.27 8.95 -5.61
CA HIS A 202 34.22 7.85 -5.42
C HIS A 202 33.48 6.56 -5.05
N VAL A 203 33.83 5.44 -5.68
CA VAL A 203 33.17 4.14 -5.45
C VAL A 203 34.19 3.16 -4.87
N VAL A 204 33.94 2.70 -3.65
CA VAL A 204 34.78 1.70 -2.97
C VAL A 204 34.12 0.34 -3.01
N GLY A 205 34.84 -0.63 -3.57
CA GLY A 205 34.52 -2.05 -3.48
C GLY A 205 34.87 -2.60 -2.10
N ILE A 206 33.87 -3.02 -1.32
CA ILE A 206 34.10 -3.54 0.05
C ILE A 206 32.99 -4.52 0.46
N ASP A 207 33.38 -5.55 1.22
CA ASP A 207 32.46 -6.38 2.00
C ASP A 207 32.46 -5.97 3.47
N LEU A 208 31.40 -5.28 3.91
CA LEU A 208 31.26 -4.82 5.30
C LEU A 208 31.11 -5.96 6.32
N ARG A 209 31.02 -7.22 5.87
CA ARG A 209 31.08 -8.39 6.76
C ARG A 209 32.51 -8.73 7.19
N ASP A 210 33.51 -8.19 6.51
CA ASP A 210 34.92 -8.35 6.83
C ASP A 210 35.42 -7.12 7.62
N PRO A 211 35.65 -7.25 8.95
CA PRO A 211 36.08 -6.13 9.78
C PRO A 211 37.41 -5.51 9.33
N SER A 212 38.30 -6.30 8.73
CA SER A 212 39.60 -5.79 8.27
C SER A 212 39.43 -4.75 7.16
N GLN A 213 38.48 -4.98 6.25
CA GLN A 213 38.16 -4.02 5.20
C GLN A 213 37.45 -2.78 5.74
N VAL A 214 36.66 -2.91 6.81
CA VAL A 214 36.02 -1.76 7.47
C VAL A 214 37.08 -0.85 8.08
N ILE A 215 38.09 -1.40 8.74
CA ILE A 215 39.22 -0.64 9.30
C ILE A 215 40.00 0.04 8.18
N ALA A 216 40.37 -0.71 7.13
CA ALA A 216 41.10 -0.16 5.99
C ALA A 216 40.34 0.97 5.28
N LEU A 217 39.01 0.86 5.20
CA LEU A 217 38.18 1.95 4.67
C LEU A 217 38.22 3.18 5.58
N ALA A 218 38.11 3.01 6.90
CA ALA A 218 38.11 4.10 7.85
C ALA A 218 39.43 4.89 7.83
N ASP A 219 40.56 4.22 7.63
CA ASP A 219 41.87 4.87 7.52
C ASP A 219 42.04 5.65 6.20
N ALA A 220 41.28 5.30 5.15
CA ALA A 220 41.44 5.84 3.80
C ALA A 220 40.51 7.02 3.45
N VAL A 221 39.51 7.33 4.28
CA VAL A 221 38.43 8.30 3.97
C VAL A 221 38.44 9.54 4.84
#